data_AF-A0A8J8B6Y4-F1
#
_entry.id   AF-A0A8J8B6Y4-F1
#
_cell.length_a   1.000
_cell.length_b   1.000
_cell.length_c   1.000
_cell.angle_alpha   90.00
_cell.angle_beta   90.00
_cell.angle_gamma   90.00
#
_symmetry.space_group_name_H-M   'P 1'
#
loop_
_entity.id
_entity.type
_entity.pdbx_description
1 polymer ?
#
loop_
_entity_poly.entity_id
_entity_poly.type
_entity_poly.pdbx_seq_one_letter_code
_entity_poly.pdbx_strand_id
1 'polypeptide(L)' 'MDWLRKKKPLMGLVGGLGVVAAMGGFIGGWYPVGTTIVLTFAIWIIGALLVNLLAD' A
#
# COMPACT_ATOMS: atom_id res chain seq x y z
N MET A 1 18.18 15.89 -7.18
CA MET A 1 16.99 16.53 -6.57
C MET A 1 15.66 16.02 -7.13
N ASP A 2 15.62 15.27 -8.24
CA ASP A 2 14.34 14.73 -8.80
C ASP A 2 13.77 13.52 -8.06
N TRP A 3 14.61 12.86 -7.28
CA TRP A 3 14.29 11.60 -6.63
C TRP A 3 13.29 11.70 -5.48
N LEU A 4 13.54 12.64 -4.58
CA LEU A 4 12.66 12.97 -3.46
C LEU A 4 11.27 13.42 -3.95
N ARG A 5 11.19 14.00 -5.16
CA ARG A 5 9.91 14.36 -5.81
C ARG A 5 9.12 13.13 -6.28
N LYS A 6 9.77 12.00 -6.56
CA LYS A 6 9.11 10.73 -6.94
C LYS A 6 8.75 9.86 -5.74
N LYS A 7 9.46 9.99 -4.60
CA LYS A 7 9.15 9.25 -3.36
C LYS A 7 7.74 9.54 -2.84
N LYS A 8 7.32 10.81 -2.81
CA LYS A 8 5.99 11.23 -2.36
C LYS A 8 4.82 10.64 -3.17
N PRO A 9 4.80 10.72 -4.52
CA PRO A 9 3.74 10.10 -5.31
C PRO A 9 3.77 8.57 -5.24
N LEU A 10 4.95 7.94 -5.13
CA LEU A 10 5.05 6.49 -4.97
C LEU A 10 4.47 6.00 -3.64
N MET A 11 4.73 6.71 -2.52
CA MET A 11 4.06 6.40 -1.25
C MET A 11 2.54 6.62 -1.32
N GLY A 12 2.09 7.66 -2.04
CA GLY A 12 0.67 7.89 -2.30
C GLY A 12 0.02 6.72 -3.05
N LEU A 13 0.71 6.16 -4.04
CA LEU A 13 0.25 4.98 -4.78
C LEU A 13 0.16 3.74 -3.90
N VAL A 14 1.18 3.49 -3.05
CA VAL A 14 1.16 2.39 -2.08
C VAL A 14 -0.03 2.52 -1.11
N GLY A 15 -0.26 3.74 -0.58
CA GLY A 15 -1.42 4.02 0.27
C GLY A 15 -2.75 3.77 -0.46
N GLY A 16 -2.88 4.24 -1.70
CA GLY A 16 -4.06 4.01 -2.54
C GLY A 16 -4.34 2.52 -2.77
N LEU A 17 -3.30 1.73 -3.09
CA LEU A 17 -3.44 0.27 -3.26
C LEU A 17 -3.89 -0.42 -1.97
N GLY A 18 -3.36 0.00 -0.82
CA GLY A 18 -3.79 -0.51 0.48
C GLY A 18 -5.27 -0.23 0.76
N VAL A 19 -5.75 0.96 0.41
CA VAL A 19 -7.17 1.34 0.54
C VAL A 19 -8.05 0.53 -0.40
N VAL A 20 -7.66 0.33 -1.67
CA VAL A 20 -8.43 -0.50 -2.60
C VAL A 20 -8.53 -1.94 -2.10
N ALA A 21 -7.44 -2.50 -1.57
CA ALA A 21 -7.46 -3.84 -0.97
C ALA A 21 -8.38 -3.90 0.26
N ALA A 22 -8.36 -2.86 1.11
CA ALA A 22 -9.25 -2.76 2.25
C ALA A 22 -10.72 -2.68 1.81
N MET A 23 -11.03 -1.89 0.78
CA MET A 23 -12.39 -1.81 0.23
C MET A 23 -12.84 -3.15 -0.37
N GLY A 24 -11.99 -3.82 -1.15
CA GLY A 24 -12.31 -5.15 -1.70
C GLY A 24 -12.58 -6.19 -0.63
N GLY A 25 -11.81 -6.16 0.47
CA GLY A 25 -12.00 -7.08 1.58
C GLY A 25 -13.18 -6.74 2.49
N PHE A 26 -13.29 -5.50 2.97
CA PHE A 26 -14.33 -5.10 3.92
C PHE A 26 -15.69 -4.84 3.28
N ILE A 27 -15.72 -4.21 2.09
CA ILE A 27 -16.97 -3.85 1.40
C ILE A 27 -17.32 -4.94 0.39
N GLY A 28 -16.33 -5.42 -0.38
CA GLY A 28 -16.55 -6.45 -1.41
C GLY A 28 -16.71 -7.86 -0.85
N GLY A 29 -16.30 -8.11 0.40
CA GLY A 29 -16.35 -9.43 1.02
C GLY A 29 -15.44 -10.47 0.34
N TRP A 30 -14.40 -10.02 -0.37
CA TRP A 30 -13.53 -10.92 -1.15
C TRP A 30 -12.71 -11.88 -0.28
N TYR A 31 -12.42 -11.47 0.95
CA TYR A 31 -11.62 -12.24 1.90
C TYR A 31 -12.17 -12.11 3.33
N PRO A 32 -11.88 -13.09 4.21
CA PRO A 32 -12.12 -12.96 5.65
C PRO A 32 -11.44 -11.72 6.22
N VAL A 33 -12.04 -11.12 7.25
CA VAL A 33 -11.55 -9.89 7.91
C VAL A 33 -10.07 -9.96 8.28
N GLY A 34 -9.62 -11.09 8.83
CA GLY A 34 -8.20 -11.29 9.17
C GLY A 34 -7.28 -11.18 7.96
N THR A 35 -7.64 -11.83 6.84
CA THR A 35 -6.88 -11.77 5.60
C THR A 35 -6.86 -10.36 5.00
N THR A 36 -8.00 -9.66 5.02
CA THR A 36 -8.10 -8.27 4.57
C THR A 36 -7.15 -7.36 5.35
N ILE A 37 -7.13 -7.46 6.68
CA ILE A 37 -6.24 -6.69 7.53
C ILE A 37 -4.77 -6.98 7.17
N VAL A 38 -4.40 -8.26 7.11
CA VAL A 38 -3.03 -8.68 6.77
C VAL A 38 -2.63 -8.15 5.40
N LEU A 39 -3.48 -8.25 4.39
CA LEU A 39 -3.19 -7.77 3.03
C LEU A 39 -3.05 -6.25 2.97
N THR A 40 -3.95 -5.50 3.60
CA THR A 40 -3.88 -4.04 3.64
C THR A 40 -2.57 -3.57 4.28
N PHE A 41 -2.19 -4.16 5.42
CA PHE A 41 -0.91 -3.83 6.08
C PHE A 41 0.30 -4.35 5.31
N ALA A 42 0.23 -5.53 4.69
CA ALA A 42 1.32 -6.06 3.88
C ALA A 42 1.61 -5.16 2.68
N ILE A 43 0.58 -4.69 1.96
CA ILE A 43 0.73 -3.74 0.86
C ILE A 43 1.39 -2.46 1.34
N TRP A 44 0.97 -1.94 2.49
CA TRP A 44 1.53 -0.71 3.02
C TRP A 44 2.99 -0.85 3.47
N ILE A 45 3.31 -1.89 4.27
CA ILE A 45 4.66 -2.13 4.80
C ILE A 45 5.63 -2.46 3.67
N ILE A 46 5.30 -3.42 2.81
CA ILE A 46 6.18 -3.85 1.72
C ILE A 46 6.32 -2.72 0.70
N GLY A 47 5.21 -2.05 0.35
CA GLY A 47 5.25 -0.92 -0.57
C GLY A 47 6.09 0.24 -0.03
N ALA A 48 5.93 0.61 1.25
CA ALA A 48 6.73 1.66 1.87
C ALA A 48 8.21 1.28 1.95
N LEU A 49 8.54 0.02 2.25
CA LEU A 49 9.91 -0.47 2.25
C LEU A 49 10.51 -0.38 0.85
N LEU A 50 9.81 -0.85 -0.18
CA LEU A 50 10.27 -0.79 -1.57
C LEU A 50 10.45 0.65 -2.03
N VAL A 51 9.52 1.55 -1.70
CA VAL A 51 9.66 2.97 -2.04
C VAL A 51 10.83 3.59 -1.30
N ASN A 52 11.11 3.22 -0.05
CA ASN A 52 12.30 3.73 0.64
C ASN A 52 13.59 3.18 0.05
N LEU A 53 13.69 1.86 -0.18
CA LEU A 53 14.90 1.24 -0.71
C LEU A 53 15.18 1.64 -2.15
N LEU A 54 14.13 1.69 -2.97
CA LEU A 54 14.26 2.05 -4.35
C LEU A 54 14.35 3.54 -4.50
N ALA A 55 13.69 4.36 -3.67
CA ALA A 55 13.58 5.83 -3.75
C ALA A 55 14.43 6.64 -2.75
N ASP A 56 15.51 6.05 -2.19
CA ASP A 56 16.53 6.72 -1.34
C ASP A 56 17.78 7.20 -2.09
#